data_AF-A0A434M555-F1
#
_entry.id   AF-A0A434M555-F1
#
_cell.length_a   1.000
_cell.length_b   1.000
_cell.length_c   1.000
_cell.angle_alpha   90.00
_cell.angle_beta   90.00
_cell.angle_gamma   90.00
#
_symmetry.space_group_name_H-M   'P 1'
#
loop_
_entity.id
_entity.type
_entity.pdbx_description
1 polymer ?
#
loop_
_entity_poly.entity_id
_entity_poly.type
_entity_poly.pdbx_seq_one_letter_code
_entity_poly.pdbx_strand_id
1 'polypeptide(L)'
;AVFSDLAMQFFGLAAVAALVPAVVWGFLLFSARGVDRLPKRGLAWFGYAVLAAAIAGCVVPPKTWPLPTGLGGVFGDMVLKIPGFVVGGYPTGLIASVLAVLLAAPALWLFAYGSALIARQNGFPVLEQPAAPDPRDEDELLFDNDEDEGDEGILALGAITHWWLSLRAYLRRRAARRREHDDFEPEMEPRASAWRRAAERVESAEFAESRMSADGRARVEPEFFAAMVNDRSASLDPDDADVFDDDDDMDFAPEPVGQRSTALNAKVQPFRSDAATRVAAPAPRPVPGARVQREAQTSLIGSEQFEMPSLHFLSEPKNVVRDASLSKDALEQNARLLEGVLEDFGVKGEIIHVRPGPVVTLYELEPAPGIKSSRVIGLSDDIARSMSAIACRVAVVPGRNAIGIELPNAKRETVYLREI
;
A
#
# COMPACT_ATOMS: atom_id res chain seq x y z
N ALA A 1 -12.08 -31.15 26.17
CA ALA A 1 -12.69 -31.18 27.52
C ALA A 1 -13.17 -29.79 27.93
N VAL A 2 -12.29 -28.82 28.16
CA VAL A 2 -12.66 -27.45 28.63
C VAL A 2 -13.64 -26.73 27.70
N PHE A 3 -13.40 -26.78 26.39
CA PHE A 3 -14.29 -26.15 25.41
C PHE A 3 -15.71 -26.75 25.42
N SER A 4 -15.82 -28.07 25.55
CA SER A 4 -17.12 -28.77 25.60
C SER A 4 -17.90 -28.42 26.86
N ASP A 5 -17.22 -28.25 28.00
CA ASP A 5 -17.84 -27.83 29.26
C ASP A 5 -18.36 -26.39 29.17
N LEU A 6 -17.54 -25.45 28.64
CA LEU A 6 -17.98 -24.08 28.39
C LEU A 6 -19.15 -24.02 27.39
N ALA A 7 -19.08 -24.76 26.29
CA ALA A 7 -20.16 -24.80 25.30
C ALA A 7 -21.47 -25.33 25.93
N MET A 8 -21.38 -26.36 26.77
CA MET A 8 -22.53 -26.92 27.49
C MET A 8 -23.10 -25.93 28.51
N GLN A 9 -22.26 -25.18 29.23
CA GLN A 9 -22.72 -24.17 30.19
C GLN A 9 -23.42 -22.98 29.50
N PHE A 10 -22.86 -22.50 28.38
CA PHE A 10 -23.37 -21.33 27.68
C PHE A 10 -24.58 -21.63 26.77
N PHE A 11 -24.55 -22.73 26.02
CA PHE A 11 -25.57 -23.07 25.01
C PHE A 11 -26.42 -24.30 25.37
N GLY A 12 -26.07 -25.05 26.41
CA GLY A 12 -26.81 -26.26 26.79
C GLY A 12 -26.85 -27.29 25.67
N LEU A 13 -28.04 -27.88 25.44
CA LEU A 13 -28.25 -28.85 24.35
C LEU A 13 -28.05 -28.24 22.96
N ALA A 14 -28.20 -26.92 22.81
CA ALA A 14 -28.00 -26.25 21.53
C ALA A 14 -26.51 -26.21 21.12
N ALA A 15 -25.58 -26.55 22.01
CA ALA A 15 -24.16 -26.73 21.64
C ALA A 15 -23.98 -27.81 20.55
N VAL A 16 -24.80 -28.86 20.57
CA VAL A 16 -24.79 -29.91 19.54
C VAL A 16 -25.30 -29.37 18.20
N ALA A 17 -26.40 -28.61 18.24
CA ALA A 17 -26.96 -27.97 17.05
C ALA A 17 -25.97 -26.97 16.44
N ALA A 18 -25.27 -26.20 17.27
CA ALA A 18 -24.23 -25.26 16.86
C ALA A 18 -23.03 -25.92 16.17
N LEU A 19 -22.81 -27.24 16.30
CA LEU A 19 -21.73 -27.93 15.57
C LEU A 19 -22.11 -28.25 14.12
N VAL A 20 -23.40 -28.28 13.78
CA VAL A 20 -23.85 -28.69 12.44
C VAL A 20 -23.30 -27.77 11.34
N PRO A 21 -23.34 -26.43 11.45
CA PRO A 21 -22.74 -25.55 10.45
C PRO A 21 -21.23 -25.77 10.26
N ALA A 22 -20.50 -26.06 11.34
CA ALA A 22 -19.06 -26.35 11.28
C ALA A 22 -18.76 -27.63 10.49
N VAL A 23 -19.56 -28.68 10.69
CA VAL A 23 -19.46 -29.93 9.92
C VAL A 23 -19.77 -29.69 8.44
N VAL A 24 -20.80 -28.88 8.15
CA VAL A 24 -21.15 -28.52 6.77
C VAL A 24 -20.00 -27.75 6.10
N TRP A 25 -19.38 -26.80 6.79
CA TRP A 25 -18.19 -26.09 6.28
C TRP A 25 -17.03 -27.04 6.02
N GLY A 26 -16.77 -27.99 6.93
CA GLY A 26 -15.75 -29.02 6.73
C GLY A 26 -16.00 -29.87 5.48
N PHE A 27 -17.24 -30.29 5.25
CA PHE A 27 -17.63 -31.02 4.05
C PHE A 27 -17.51 -30.19 2.77
N LEU A 28 -17.90 -28.90 2.82
CA LEU A 28 -17.81 -27.99 1.68
C LEU A 28 -16.34 -27.74 1.28
N LEU A 29 -15.49 -27.45 2.25
CA LEU A 29 -14.05 -27.27 2.04
C LEU A 29 -13.39 -28.54 1.49
N PHE A 30 -13.75 -29.71 2.02
CA PHE A 30 -13.29 -31.00 1.49
C PHE A 30 -13.75 -31.26 0.05
N SER A 31 -14.96 -30.83 -0.30
CA SER A 31 -15.53 -30.98 -1.65
C SER A 31 -15.03 -29.91 -2.65
N ALA A 32 -13.96 -29.18 -2.32
CA ALA A 32 -13.44 -28.03 -3.07
C ALA A 32 -14.49 -26.94 -3.38
N ARG A 33 -15.59 -26.90 -2.60
CA ARG A 33 -16.61 -25.86 -2.69
C ARG A 33 -16.31 -24.79 -1.64
N GLY A 34 -15.85 -23.63 -2.08
CA GLY A 34 -15.55 -22.51 -1.18
C GLY A 34 -16.74 -22.09 -0.30
N VAL A 35 -16.41 -21.51 0.85
CA VAL A 35 -17.36 -20.82 1.75
C VAL A 35 -17.11 -19.33 1.59
N ASP A 36 -18.04 -18.62 0.94
CA ASP A 36 -17.99 -17.17 0.74
C ASP A 36 -18.41 -16.40 1.99
N ARG A 37 -18.02 -15.13 2.12
CA ARG A 37 -18.49 -14.20 3.17
C ARG A 37 -18.34 -14.75 4.61
N LEU A 38 -17.18 -15.30 4.93
CA LEU A 38 -16.84 -15.87 6.25
C LEU A 38 -17.30 -15.03 7.46
N PRO A 39 -17.12 -13.69 7.53
CA PRO A 39 -17.56 -12.93 8.69
C PRO A 39 -19.09 -12.88 8.83
N LYS A 40 -19.83 -12.65 7.73
CA LYS A 40 -21.29 -12.60 7.73
C LYS A 40 -21.88 -13.97 8.05
N ARG A 41 -21.30 -15.05 7.50
CA ARG A 41 -21.75 -16.43 7.79
C ARG A 41 -21.40 -16.87 9.21
N GLY A 42 -20.25 -16.47 9.74
CA GLY A 42 -19.87 -16.70 11.13
C GLY A 42 -20.80 -16.00 12.13
N LEU A 43 -21.21 -14.76 11.83
CA LEU A 43 -22.18 -14.03 12.64
C LEU A 43 -23.58 -14.68 12.57
N ALA A 44 -24.01 -15.13 11.39
CA ALA A 44 -25.25 -15.88 11.24
C ALA A 44 -25.22 -17.24 11.97
N TRP A 45 -24.07 -17.92 11.95
CA TRP A 45 -23.86 -19.16 12.71
C TRP A 45 -23.98 -18.91 14.22
N PHE A 46 -23.34 -17.86 14.74
CA PHE A 46 -23.49 -17.47 16.15
C PHE A 46 -24.94 -17.11 16.49
N GLY A 47 -25.61 -16.33 15.64
CA GLY A 47 -27.03 -15.99 15.80
C GLY A 47 -27.94 -17.22 15.81
N TYR A 48 -27.69 -18.19 14.92
CA TYR A 48 -28.37 -19.48 14.93
C TYR A 48 -28.15 -20.23 16.25
N ALA A 49 -26.91 -20.29 16.77
CA ALA A 49 -26.61 -20.97 18.03
C ALA A 49 -27.36 -20.35 19.22
N VAL A 50 -27.46 -19.02 19.26
CA VAL A 50 -28.22 -18.28 20.29
C VAL A 50 -29.72 -18.52 20.18
N LEU A 51 -30.29 -18.53 18.97
CA LEU A 51 -31.72 -18.83 18.77
C LEU A 51 -32.04 -20.30 19.04
N ALA A 52 -31.17 -21.23 18.66
CA ALA A 52 -31.31 -22.65 18.99
C ALA A 52 -31.26 -22.89 20.50
N ALA A 53 -30.41 -22.15 21.22
CA ALA A 53 -30.38 -22.13 22.68
C ALA A 53 -31.69 -21.59 23.27
N ALA A 54 -32.24 -20.50 22.72
CA ALA A 54 -33.54 -19.98 23.17
C ALA A 54 -34.68 -20.98 22.94
N ILE A 55 -34.72 -21.65 21.77
CA ILE A 55 -35.71 -22.69 21.47
C ILE A 55 -35.58 -23.88 22.43
N ALA A 56 -34.35 -24.31 22.73
CA ALA A 56 -34.10 -25.36 23.71
C ALA A 56 -34.54 -24.94 25.12
N GLY A 57 -34.34 -23.67 25.50
CA GLY A 57 -34.79 -23.12 26.78
C GLY A 57 -36.31 -23.07 26.96
N CYS A 58 -37.08 -23.06 25.86
CA CYS A 58 -38.55 -23.18 25.94
C CYS A 58 -39.02 -24.57 26.41
N VAL A 59 -38.15 -25.57 26.44
CA VAL A 59 -38.46 -26.92 26.92
C VAL A 59 -38.14 -27.02 28.41
N VAL A 60 -39.09 -27.56 29.19
CA VAL A 60 -38.92 -27.74 30.63
C VAL A 60 -37.79 -28.76 30.89
N PRO A 61 -36.74 -28.41 31.65
CA PRO A 61 -35.64 -29.31 31.93
C PRO A 61 -36.12 -30.52 32.77
N PRO A 62 -35.68 -31.75 32.45
CA PRO A 62 -35.97 -32.92 33.28
C PRO A 62 -35.23 -32.82 34.63
N LYS A 63 -35.74 -33.50 35.65
CA LYS A 63 -35.16 -33.50 37.02
C LYS A 63 -33.70 -33.98 37.09
N THR A 64 -33.22 -34.67 36.04
CA THR A 64 -31.86 -35.18 35.91
C THR A 64 -30.89 -34.21 35.24
N TRP A 65 -31.33 -32.99 34.89
CA TRP A 65 -30.49 -32.01 34.21
C TRP A 65 -29.42 -31.44 35.18
N PRO A 66 -28.13 -31.47 34.81
CA PRO A 66 -27.03 -31.17 35.73
C PRO A 66 -26.72 -29.67 35.89
N LEU A 67 -27.19 -28.81 34.97
CA LEU A 67 -26.91 -27.38 35.01
C LEU A 67 -28.02 -26.61 35.75
N PRO A 68 -27.65 -25.50 36.45
CA PRO A 68 -28.63 -24.63 37.11
C PRO A 68 -29.44 -23.76 36.12
N THR A 69 -29.01 -23.72 34.85
CA THR A 69 -29.66 -23.02 33.74
C THR A 69 -30.62 -23.93 32.98
N GLY A 70 -31.52 -23.33 32.19
CA GLY A 70 -32.42 -24.06 31.30
C GLY A 70 -31.67 -24.94 30.28
N LEU A 71 -32.41 -25.76 29.52
CA LEU A 71 -31.83 -26.64 28.49
C LEU A 71 -31.05 -25.88 27.40
N GLY A 72 -31.28 -24.58 27.26
CA GLY A 72 -30.55 -23.66 26.38
C GLY A 72 -29.31 -23.01 26.98
N GLY A 73 -28.91 -23.37 28.20
CA GLY A 73 -27.79 -22.72 28.90
C GLY A 73 -28.04 -21.24 29.18
N VAL A 74 -26.96 -20.52 29.51
CA VAL A 74 -27.00 -19.09 29.87
C VAL A 74 -27.57 -18.23 28.74
N PHE A 75 -27.20 -18.48 27.47
CA PHE A 75 -27.65 -17.68 26.34
C PHE A 75 -29.15 -17.88 26.06
N GLY A 76 -29.64 -19.12 26.16
CA GLY A 76 -31.07 -19.39 26.02
C GLY A 76 -31.90 -18.66 27.07
N ASP A 77 -31.48 -18.75 28.34
CA ASP A 77 -32.16 -18.04 29.44
C ASP A 77 -32.09 -16.51 29.28
N MET A 78 -30.99 -15.98 28.73
CA MET A 78 -30.85 -14.55 28.47
C MET A 78 -31.83 -14.05 27.39
N VAL A 79 -32.00 -14.80 26.31
CA VAL A 79 -32.97 -14.46 25.25
C VAL A 79 -34.40 -14.55 25.77
N LEU A 80 -34.72 -15.60 26.54
CA LEU A 80 -36.08 -15.82 27.06
C LEU A 80 -36.49 -14.84 28.17
N LYS A 81 -35.52 -14.16 28.80
CA LYS A 81 -35.81 -13.05 29.72
C LYS A 81 -36.44 -11.84 29.02
N ILE A 82 -36.12 -11.57 27.76
CA ILE A 82 -36.63 -10.38 27.04
C ILE A 82 -38.16 -10.44 26.90
N PRO A 83 -38.78 -11.53 26.38
CA PRO A 83 -40.23 -11.69 26.44
C PRO A 83 -40.75 -11.86 27.87
N GLY A 84 -39.94 -12.45 28.76
CA GLY A 84 -40.31 -12.67 30.15
C GLY A 84 -40.55 -11.39 30.96
N PHE A 85 -39.85 -10.30 30.64
CA PHE A 85 -40.13 -8.97 31.22
C PHE A 85 -41.53 -8.45 30.86
N VAL A 86 -42.04 -8.80 29.68
CA VAL A 86 -43.37 -8.39 29.20
C VAL A 86 -44.47 -9.27 29.78
N VAL A 87 -44.19 -10.57 29.95
CA VAL A 87 -45.16 -11.58 30.44
C VAL A 87 -45.14 -11.72 31.97
N GLY A 88 -44.15 -11.15 32.66
CA GLY A 88 -44.04 -11.15 34.12
C GLY A 88 -43.38 -12.40 34.71
N GLY A 89 -42.62 -13.16 33.91
CA GLY A 89 -41.97 -14.39 34.37
C GLY A 89 -41.29 -15.17 33.24
N TYR A 90 -40.66 -16.29 33.58
CA TYR A 90 -40.06 -17.19 32.56
C TYR A 90 -41.17 -17.81 31.71
N PRO A 91 -41.06 -17.81 30.37
CA PRO A 91 -42.09 -18.36 29.50
C PRO A 91 -42.23 -19.87 29.73
N THR A 92 -43.40 -20.32 30.18
CA THR A 92 -43.71 -21.74 30.44
C THR A 92 -44.97 -22.17 29.71
N GLY A 93 -45.08 -23.47 29.39
CA GLY A 93 -46.30 -24.06 28.80
C GLY A 93 -46.59 -23.56 27.39
N LEU A 94 -47.84 -23.15 27.12
CA LEU A 94 -48.26 -22.72 25.78
C LEU A 94 -47.47 -21.52 25.25
N ILE A 95 -47.15 -20.55 26.12
CA ILE A 95 -46.38 -19.36 25.74
C ILE A 95 -44.97 -19.74 25.24
N ALA A 96 -44.33 -20.69 25.93
CA ALA A 96 -43.02 -21.20 25.53
C ALA A 96 -43.08 -21.92 24.17
N SER A 97 -44.14 -22.69 23.91
CA SER A 97 -44.32 -23.37 22.61
C SER A 97 -44.55 -22.38 21.46
N VAL A 98 -45.36 -21.33 21.66
CA VAL A 98 -45.59 -20.28 20.67
C VAL A 98 -44.29 -19.52 20.39
N LEU A 99 -43.54 -19.18 21.44
CA LEU A 99 -42.26 -18.51 21.31
C LEU A 99 -41.22 -19.39 20.58
N ALA A 100 -41.17 -20.69 20.86
CA ALA A 100 -40.29 -21.63 20.16
C ALA A 100 -40.63 -21.70 18.66
N VAL A 101 -41.91 -21.75 18.30
CA VAL A 101 -42.35 -21.74 16.88
C VAL A 101 -41.99 -20.42 16.20
N LEU A 102 -42.18 -19.30 16.88
CA LEU A 102 -41.83 -17.98 16.36
C LEU A 102 -40.32 -17.84 16.11
N LEU A 103 -39.49 -18.36 17.01
CA LEU A 103 -38.03 -18.34 16.88
C LEU A 103 -37.49 -19.38 15.88
N ALA A 104 -38.26 -20.42 15.54
CA ALA A 104 -37.82 -21.50 14.65
C ALA A 104 -37.58 -21.00 13.21
N ALA A 105 -38.45 -20.15 12.66
CA ALA A 105 -38.30 -19.63 11.30
C ALA A 105 -37.00 -18.81 11.10
N PRO A 106 -36.69 -17.79 11.92
CA PRO A 106 -35.42 -17.08 11.81
C PRO A 106 -34.21 -17.96 12.15
N ALA A 107 -34.33 -18.92 13.07
CA ALA A 107 -33.26 -19.86 13.37
C ALA A 107 -32.92 -20.75 12.15
N LEU A 108 -33.92 -21.28 11.46
CA LEU A 108 -33.72 -22.08 10.24
C LEU A 108 -33.12 -21.26 9.10
N TRP A 109 -33.53 -20.00 8.95
CA TRP A 109 -32.95 -19.10 7.95
C TRP A 109 -31.47 -18.81 8.24
N LEU A 110 -31.14 -18.45 9.49
CA LEU A 110 -29.76 -18.23 9.92
C LEU A 110 -28.92 -19.51 9.84
N PHE A 111 -29.50 -20.67 10.13
CA PHE A 111 -28.85 -21.96 9.93
C PHE A 111 -28.49 -22.19 8.45
N ALA A 112 -29.45 -21.98 7.55
CA ALA A 112 -29.25 -22.23 6.13
C ALA A 112 -28.28 -21.22 5.48
N TYR A 113 -28.32 -19.95 5.90
CA TYR A 113 -27.37 -18.92 5.49
C TYR A 113 -25.98 -19.15 6.12
N GLY A 114 -25.90 -19.41 7.42
CA GLY A 114 -24.65 -19.68 8.14
C GLY A 114 -23.93 -20.94 7.66
N SER A 115 -24.68 -22.00 7.33
CA SER A 115 -24.15 -23.26 6.80
C SER A 115 -23.80 -23.22 5.31
N ALA A 116 -23.93 -22.06 4.66
CA ALA A 116 -23.69 -21.92 3.22
C ALA A 116 -24.53 -22.85 2.33
N LEU A 117 -25.76 -23.16 2.76
CA LEU A 117 -26.75 -23.88 1.96
C LEU A 117 -27.55 -22.93 1.05
N ILE A 118 -27.75 -21.68 1.48
CA ILE A 118 -28.50 -20.64 0.77
C ILE A 118 -27.60 -19.44 0.48
N ALA A 119 -27.95 -18.66 -0.56
CA ALA A 119 -27.26 -17.45 -0.98
C ALA A 119 -25.77 -17.69 -1.23
N ARG A 120 -25.45 -18.84 -1.84
CA ARG A 120 -24.11 -19.11 -2.36
C ARG A 120 -23.95 -18.30 -3.64
N GLN A 121 -23.02 -17.36 -3.65
CA GLN A 121 -22.51 -16.85 -4.90
C GLN A 121 -21.56 -17.92 -5.44
N ASN A 122 -22.10 -18.88 -6.19
CA ASN A 122 -21.29 -19.88 -6.87
C ASN A 122 -20.45 -19.19 -7.97
N GLY A 123 -19.30 -18.68 -7.59
CA GLY A 123 -18.10 -18.87 -8.40
C GLY A 123 -17.37 -20.06 -7.79
N PHE A 124 -16.86 -20.97 -8.62
CA PHE A 124 -15.72 -21.77 -8.18
C PHE A 124 -14.71 -20.84 -7.49
N PRO A 125 -13.93 -21.29 -6.50
CA PRO A 125 -12.74 -20.56 -6.11
C PRO A 125 -11.75 -20.65 -7.30
N VAL A 126 -12.05 -19.94 -8.39
CA VAL A 126 -11.03 -19.26 -9.14
C VAL A 126 -10.38 -18.42 -8.05
N LEU A 127 -9.11 -18.70 -7.78
CA LEU A 127 -8.24 -17.69 -7.21
C LEU A 127 -8.26 -16.56 -8.22
N GLU A 128 -9.31 -15.74 -8.16
CA GLU A 128 -9.41 -14.51 -8.90
C GLU A 128 -8.41 -13.63 -8.18
N GLN A 129 -7.16 -13.78 -8.60
CA GLN A 129 -6.13 -12.79 -8.38
C GLN A 129 -6.82 -11.48 -8.76
N PRO A 130 -6.95 -10.51 -7.82
CA PRO A 130 -7.66 -9.28 -8.10
C PRO A 130 -7.09 -8.76 -9.42
N ALA A 131 -7.98 -8.50 -10.39
CA ALA A 131 -7.58 -7.92 -11.65
C ALA A 131 -6.66 -6.75 -11.30
N ALA A 132 -5.41 -6.80 -11.79
CA ALA A 132 -4.48 -5.70 -11.58
C ALA A 132 -5.21 -4.42 -12.02
N PRO A 133 -5.28 -3.39 -11.16
CA PRO A 133 -6.04 -2.18 -11.47
C PRO A 133 -5.57 -1.66 -12.83
N ASP A 134 -6.52 -1.32 -13.71
CA ASP A 134 -6.20 -0.61 -14.94
C ASP A 134 -5.58 0.72 -14.51
N PRO A 135 -4.36 1.07 -14.94
CA PRO A 135 -3.71 2.32 -14.54
C PRO A 135 -4.47 3.58 -14.99
N ARG A 136 -5.55 3.44 -15.77
CA ARG A 136 -6.46 4.51 -16.13
C ARG A 136 -7.56 4.77 -15.09
N ASP A 137 -7.81 3.81 -14.20
CA ASP A 137 -8.81 3.94 -13.13
C ASP A 137 -8.22 4.57 -11.85
N GLU A 138 -6.88 4.67 -11.73
CA GLU A 138 -6.22 5.26 -10.56
C GLU A 138 -6.41 6.79 -10.45
N ASP A 139 -6.57 7.47 -11.60
CA ASP A 139 -6.83 8.91 -11.63
C ASP A 139 -8.32 9.25 -11.42
N GLU A 140 -9.24 8.32 -11.71
CA GLU A 140 -10.69 8.52 -11.51
C GLU A 140 -11.11 8.19 -10.06
N LEU A 141 -10.39 7.28 -9.38
CA LEU A 141 -10.66 6.87 -7.98
C LEU A 141 -10.21 7.88 -6.91
N LEU A 142 -9.43 8.91 -7.27
CA LEU A 142 -8.97 9.94 -6.33
C LEU A 142 -10.03 11.02 -6.06
N PHE A 143 -11.11 11.06 -6.84
CA PHE A 143 -12.14 12.12 -6.74
C PHE A 143 -13.58 11.62 -6.56
N ASP A 144 -13.84 10.31 -6.56
CA ASP A 144 -15.22 9.78 -6.52
C ASP A 144 -15.55 8.88 -5.32
N ASN A 145 -14.67 8.76 -4.31
CA ASN A 145 -14.89 7.86 -3.17
C ASN A 145 -15.56 8.54 -1.95
N ASP A 146 -16.58 9.37 -2.20
CA ASP A 146 -17.46 9.88 -1.13
C ASP A 146 -18.85 9.24 -1.10
N GLU A 147 -19.26 8.43 -2.09
CA GLU A 147 -20.57 7.77 -2.06
C GLU A 147 -20.51 6.30 -2.49
N ASP A 148 -20.89 5.46 -1.54
CA ASP A 148 -21.46 4.12 -1.66
C ASP A 148 -20.57 2.86 -1.68
N GLU A 149 -20.85 2.05 -0.65
CA GLU A 149 -20.78 0.59 -0.57
C GLU A 149 -19.40 -0.09 -0.40
N GLY A 150 -19.10 -0.51 0.84
CA GLY A 150 -18.22 -1.68 0.99
C GLY A 150 -17.73 -2.09 2.37
N ASP A 151 -17.72 -1.23 3.40
CA ASP A 151 -16.89 -1.51 4.58
C ASP A 151 -17.54 -1.21 5.95
N GLU A 152 -18.74 -1.74 6.18
CA GLU A 152 -19.45 -1.62 7.47
C GLU A 152 -18.68 -2.21 8.68
N GLY A 153 -17.70 -3.10 8.46
CA GLY A 153 -16.98 -3.78 9.53
C GLY A 153 -15.82 -2.96 10.12
N ILE A 154 -15.02 -2.33 9.26
CA ILE A 154 -13.85 -1.55 9.67
C ILE A 154 -14.28 -0.12 10.04
N LEU A 155 -15.32 0.43 9.41
CA LEU A 155 -15.90 1.72 9.79
C LEU A 155 -16.54 1.69 11.19
N ALA A 156 -17.18 0.59 11.59
CA ALA A 156 -17.74 0.48 12.94
C ALA A 156 -16.64 0.46 14.02
N LEU A 157 -15.54 -0.25 13.78
CA LEU A 157 -14.37 -0.26 14.67
C LEU A 157 -13.66 1.11 14.69
N GLY A 158 -13.54 1.77 13.54
CA GLY A 158 -13.03 3.14 13.44
C GLY A 158 -13.90 4.13 14.21
N ALA A 159 -15.22 4.11 14.00
CA ALA A 159 -16.16 4.96 14.69
C ALA A 159 -16.14 4.75 16.21
N ILE A 160 -16.07 3.49 16.67
CA ILE A 160 -15.96 3.15 18.10
C ILE A 160 -14.63 3.65 18.69
N THR A 161 -13.52 3.50 17.98
CA THR A 161 -12.21 3.98 18.46
C THR A 161 -12.14 5.51 18.51
N HIS A 162 -12.70 6.20 17.51
CA HIS A 162 -12.83 7.66 17.51
C HIS A 162 -13.77 8.17 18.61
N TRP A 163 -14.89 7.50 18.85
CA TRP A 163 -15.82 7.84 19.92
C TRP A 163 -15.18 7.62 21.30
N TRP A 164 -14.41 6.54 21.47
CA TRP A 164 -13.66 6.27 22.69
C TRP A 164 -12.55 7.30 22.95
N LEU A 165 -11.76 7.64 21.93
CA LEU A 165 -10.68 8.60 22.05
C LEU A 165 -11.19 10.03 22.29
N SER A 166 -12.29 10.41 21.62
CA SER A 166 -12.95 11.71 21.85
C SER A 166 -13.57 11.80 23.25
N LEU A 167 -14.22 10.74 23.73
CA LEU A 167 -14.73 10.67 25.10
C LEU A 167 -13.60 10.74 26.13
N ARG A 168 -12.50 10.02 25.91
CA ARG A 168 -11.30 10.07 26.78
C ARG A 168 -10.66 11.47 26.79
N ALA A 169 -10.58 12.14 25.66
CA ALA A 169 -10.07 13.50 25.56
C ALA A 169 -11.00 14.50 26.27
N TYR A 170 -12.31 14.35 26.11
CA TYR A 170 -13.32 15.16 26.80
C TYR A 170 -13.23 15.00 28.33
N LEU A 171 -13.14 13.76 28.82
CA LEU A 171 -12.99 13.47 30.25
C LEU A 171 -11.68 14.02 30.82
N ARG A 172 -10.56 13.93 30.08
CA ARG A 172 -9.29 14.54 30.51
C ARG A 172 -9.36 16.07 30.55
N ARG A 173 -9.97 16.72 29.55
CA ARG A 173 -10.14 18.19 29.55
C ARG A 173 -11.05 18.64 30.70
N ARG A 174 -12.10 17.87 31.01
CA ARG A 174 -13.01 18.15 32.13
C ARG A 174 -12.36 17.91 33.50
N ALA A 175 -11.47 16.93 33.61
CA ALA A 175 -10.67 16.69 34.82
C ALA A 175 -9.57 17.76 35.00
N ALA A 176 -8.96 18.23 33.92
CA ALA A 176 -7.98 19.32 33.95
C ALA A 176 -8.61 20.65 34.39
N ARG A 177 -9.81 20.99 33.89
CA ARG A 177 -10.58 22.17 34.35
C ARG A 177 -11.00 22.11 35.82
N ARG A 178 -11.07 20.92 36.43
CA ARG A 178 -11.29 20.77 37.87
C ARG A 178 -10.01 20.94 38.69
N ARG A 179 -8.85 20.55 38.15
CA ARG A 179 -7.54 20.79 38.79
C ARG A 179 -7.14 22.26 38.76
N GLU A 180 -7.50 22.99 37.71
CA GLU A 180 -7.27 24.43 37.61
C GLU A 180 -8.02 25.27 38.67
N HIS A 181 -9.01 24.69 39.37
CA HIS A 181 -9.78 25.37 40.41
C HIS A 181 -9.25 25.12 41.84
N ASP A 182 -8.38 24.12 42.03
CA ASP A 182 -7.84 23.76 43.35
C ASP A 182 -6.39 24.26 43.58
N ASP A 183 -5.70 24.80 42.57
CA ASP A 183 -4.29 25.25 42.65
C ASP A 183 -4.11 26.80 42.77
N PHE A 184 -5.17 27.57 43.05
CA PHE A 184 -5.08 29.03 43.26
C PHE A 184 -5.27 29.41 44.75
N GLU A 185 -4.35 28.98 45.62
CA GLU A 185 -3.97 29.75 46.79
C GLU A 185 -2.56 30.31 46.57
N PRO A 186 -2.40 31.61 46.26
CA PRO A 186 -1.06 32.19 46.09
C PRO A 186 -0.39 32.40 47.46
N GLU A 187 0.82 31.85 47.64
CA GLU A 187 1.73 32.23 48.73
C GLU A 187 2.09 33.72 48.65
N MET A 188 1.95 34.42 49.78
CA MET A 188 2.25 35.85 49.92
C MET A 188 3.77 36.13 49.86
N GLU A 189 4.23 36.71 48.76
CA GLU A 189 5.56 37.34 48.64
C GLU A 189 5.60 38.74 49.33
N PRO A 190 6.69 39.10 50.05
CA PRO A 190 6.76 40.35 50.83
C PRO A 190 6.89 41.60 49.94
N ARG A 191 5.99 42.56 50.17
CA ARG A 191 5.84 43.81 49.41
C ARG A 191 7.11 44.66 49.44
N ALA A 192 7.74 44.85 48.27
CA ALA A 192 8.80 45.85 48.08
C ALA A 192 8.27 47.27 48.35
N SER A 193 8.99 48.03 49.20
CA SER A 193 8.60 49.35 49.68
C SER A 193 8.55 50.39 48.55
N ALA A 194 7.59 51.32 48.64
CA ALA A 194 7.32 52.36 47.64
C ALA A 194 8.54 53.26 47.34
N TRP A 195 9.52 53.30 48.25
CA TRP A 195 10.80 53.99 48.08
C TRP A 195 11.70 53.36 47.01
N ARG A 196 11.72 52.02 46.90
CA ARG A 196 12.53 51.31 45.90
C ARG A 196 12.01 51.54 44.47
N ARG A 197 10.68 51.59 44.32
CA ARG A 197 9.98 51.96 43.06
C ARG A 197 10.05 53.45 42.70
N ALA A 198 10.43 54.31 43.64
CA ALA A 198 10.69 55.72 43.36
C ALA A 198 12.14 55.92 42.90
N ALA A 199 13.10 55.22 43.52
CA ALA A 199 14.50 55.23 43.14
C ALA A 199 14.73 54.70 41.72
N GLU A 200 14.13 53.56 41.36
CA GLU A 200 14.21 53.01 39.99
C GLU A 200 13.64 53.94 38.92
N ARG A 201 12.63 54.76 39.27
CA ARG A 201 12.06 55.74 38.32
C ARG A 201 12.98 56.94 38.09
N VAL A 202 13.68 57.42 39.12
CA VAL A 202 14.66 58.51 38.97
C VAL A 202 15.86 58.04 38.16
N GLU A 203 16.36 56.84 38.46
CA GLU A 203 17.48 56.23 37.72
C GLU A 203 17.12 55.99 36.25
N SER A 204 15.89 55.52 35.96
CA SER A 204 15.41 55.37 34.58
C SER A 204 15.23 56.70 33.83
N ALA A 205 14.95 57.81 34.54
CA ALA A 205 14.79 59.13 33.94
C ALA A 205 16.15 59.79 33.63
N GLU A 206 17.14 59.64 34.52
CA GLU A 206 18.52 60.11 34.27
C GLU A 206 19.19 59.36 33.12
N PHE A 207 18.99 58.03 33.03
CA PHE A 207 19.46 57.25 31.89
C PHE A 207 18.76 57.62 30.56
N ALA A 208 17.51 58.10 30.60
CA ALA A 208 16.78 58.58 29.42
C ALA A 208 17.26 59.97 28.96
N GLU A 209 17.59 60.88 29.87
CA GLU A 209 18.20 62.19 29.53
C GLU A 209 19.63 62.03 28.96
N SER A 210 20.41 61.07 29.46
CA SER A 210 21.78 60.82 28.97
C SER A 210 21.87 60.33 27.51
N ARG A 211 20.77 59.85 26.93
CA ARG A 211 20.71 59.38 25.53
C ARG A 211 20.32 60.46 24.53
N MET A 212 20.08 61.70 24.96
CA MET A 212 19.82 62.83 24.08
C MET A 212 21.12 63.62 23.83
N SER A 213 21.68 63.54 22.62
CA SER A 213 22.67 64.52 22.15
C SER A 213 21.97 65.86 21.88
N ALA A 214 22.68 66.97 22.12
CA ALA A 214 22.17 68.34 22.24
C ALA A 214 21.52 68.96 20.97
N ASP A 215 21.14 68.18 19.96
CA ASP A 215 20.54 68.70 18.72
C ASP A 215 19.24 67.97 18.27
N GLY A 216 18.54 67.32 19.21
CA GLY A 216 17.07 67.21 19.14
C GLY A 216 16.44 66.44 17.96
N ARG A 217 17.06 65.37 17.43
CA ARG A 217 16.38 64.43 16.52
C ARG A 217 16.53 62.97 16.97
N ALA A 218 15.39 62.30 17.19
CA ALA A 218 15.32 60.88 17.52
C ALA A 218 15.69 60.02 16.30
N ARG A 219 16.73 59.18 16.43
CA ARG A 219 17.11 58.20 15.40
C ARG A 219 16.20 56.98 15.55
N VAL A 220 15.31 56.78 14.58
CA VAL A 220 14.50 55.56 14.40
C VAL A 220 15.23 54.68 13.38
N GLU A 221 15.60 53.45 13.74
CA GLU A 221 16.14 52.48 12.79
C GLU A 221 14.99 51.74 12.08
N PRO A 222 15.02 51.59 10.73
CA PRO A 222 14.05 50.77 10.02
C PRO A 222 14.50 49.30 9.94
N GLU A 223 13.60 48.37 10.27
CA GLU A 223 13.77 46.94 10.02
C GLU A 223 13.68 46.64 8.51
N PHE A 224 14.77 46.21 7.90
CA PHE A 224 14.84 45.83 6.48
C PHE A 224 15.55 44.49 6.23
N PHE A 225 15.61 43.59 7.23
CA PHE A 225 16.41 42.37 7.16
C PHE A 225 15.64 41.03 7.11
N ALA A 226 14.30 41.03 7.09
CA ALA A 226 13.53 39.77 7.12
C ALA A 226 12.80 39.39 5.82
N ALA A 227 12.86 40.20 4.74
CA ALA A 227 12.05 39.95 3.54
C ALA A 227 12.82 39.88 2.21
N MET A 228 14.15 40.06 2.17
CA MET A 228 14.92 40.19 0.92
C MET A 228 16.11 39.21 0.79
N VAL A 229 16.14 38.13 1.58
CA VAL A 229 17.20 37.09 1.56
C VAL A 229 16.68 35.74 1.01
N ASN A 230 15.65 35.75 0.16
CA ASN A 230 15.27 34.53 -0.56
C ASN A 230 15.25 34.69 -2.09
N ASP A 231 15.92 35.72 -2.61
CA ASP A 231 16.13 35.84 -4.05
C ASP A 231 17.51 36.45 -4.33
N ARG A 232 18.50 35.59 -4.55
CA ARG A 232 19.81 35.96 -5.11
C ARG A 232 20.21 34.95 -6.18
N SER A 233 19.61 35.10 -7.36
CA SER A 233 20.30 34.90 -8.62
C SER A 233 21.34 36.01 -8.79
N ALA A 234 22.60 35.62 -8.99
CA ALA A 234 23.71 36.52 -9.24
C ALA A 234 23.61 37.15 -10.64
N SER A 235 23.63 38.47 -10.70
CA SER A 235 24.00 39.25 -11.88
C SER A 235 25.06 40.26 -11.48
N LEU A 236 26.24 40.16 -12.09
CA LEU A 236 27.38 41.06 -11.97
C LEU A 236 27.11 42.37 -12.74
N ASP A 237 27.57 43.50 -12.21
CA ASP A 237 27.72 44.79 -12.91
C ASP A 237 28.94 45.53 -12.29
N PRO A 238 29.60 46.48 -12.97
CA PRO A 238 31.04 46.55 -13.12
C PRO A 238 31.61 47.81 -12.40
N ASP A 239 32.91 48.02 -12.55
CA ASP A 239 33.63 49.24 -12.18
C ASP A 239 33.87 49.47 -10.67
N ASP A 240 34.90 48.80 -10.16
CA ASP A 240 35.85 49.41 -9.22
C ASP A 240 37.29 49.10 -9.70
N ALA A 241 37.82 50.05 -10.46
CA ALA A 241 39.24 50.34 -10.62
C ALA A 241 39.67 51.09 -9.33
N ASP A 242 40.83 50.94 -8.69
CA ASP A 242 42.20 50.64 -9.10
C ASP A 242 43.01 50.23 -7.84
N VAL A 243 44.28 49.89 -8.06
CA VAL A 243 45.41 49.84 -7.11
C VAL A 243 45.68 48.45 -6.51
N PHE A 244 46.54 47.67 -7.17
CA PHE A 244 47.98 47.57 -6.82
C PHE A 244 48.77 47.15 -8.06
N ASP A 245 49.83 47.91 -8.33
CA ASP A 245 50.82 47.75 -9.40
C ASP A 245 52.08 47.07 -8.85
N ASP A 246 52.90 46.59 -9.79
CA ASP A 246 54.29 46.13 -9.74
C ASP A 246 54.64 44.63 -9.52
N ASP A 247 55.36 44.16 -10.56
CA ASP A 247 56.47 43.21 -10.64
C ASP A 247 56.20 41.68 -10.70
N ASP A 248 56.24 41.12 -11.92
CA ASP A 248 57.39 40.30 -12.34
C ASP A 248 57.30 39.89 -13.84
N ASP A 249 58.24 40.41 -14.62
CA ASP A 249 58.49 40.10 -16.04
C ASP A 249 59.06 38.68 -16.23
N MET A 250 58.43 37.85 -17.07
CA MET A 250 59.12 36.76 -17.78
C MET A 250 58.66 36.65 -19.24
N ASP A 251 59.60 37.01 -20.10
CA ASP A 251 59.61 37.11 -21.56
C ASP A 251 59.31 35.76 -22.27
N PHE A 252 58.30 35.72 -23.15
CA PHE A 252 58.11 34.60 -24.09
C PHE A 252 57.82 35.12 -25.50
N ALA A 253 58.88 35.16 -26.30
CA ALA A 253 58.85 35.55 -27.71
C ALA A 253 58.05 34.55 -28.59
N PRO A 254 57.33 35.03 -29.63
CA PRO A 254 56.63 34.14 -30.56
C PRO A 254 57.59 33.62 -31.66
N GLU A 255 57.75 32.29 -31.74
CA GLU A 255 58.47 31.64 -32.84
C GLU A 255 57.63 31.53 -34.14
N PRO A 256 58.28 31.55 -35.32
CA PRO A 256 57.62 31.69 -36.61
C PRO A 256 57.04 30.40 -37.19
N VAL A 257 56.00 30.59 -38.00
CA VAL A 257 55.23 29.58 -38.72
C VAL A 257 56.11 28.76 -39.68
N GLY A 258 56.39 27.51 -39.29
CA GLY A 258 57.03 26.51 -40.15
C GLY A 258 56.01 25.70 -40.95
N GLN A 259 56.04 25.86 -42.28
CA GLN A 259 55.36 25.00 -43.24
C GLN A 259 55.83 23.54 -43.10
N ARG A 260 54.90 22.61 -42.82
CA ARG A 260 55.10 21.17 -43.06
C ARG A 260 53.84 20.52 -43.64
N SER A 261 53.99 20.18 -44.92
CA SER A 261 53.54 18.96 -45.59
C SER A 261 52.16 18.40 -45.26
N THR A 262 51.28 18.49 -46.25
CA THR A 262 50.06 17.71 -46.45
C THR A 262 50.33 16.20 -46.44
N ALA A 263 50.07 15.55 -45.30
CA ALA A 263 49.81 14.12 -45.23
C ALA A 263 48.29 13.89 -45.20
N LEU A 264 47.75 13.53 -46.36
CA LEU A 264 46.41 13.01 -46.54
C LEU A 264 46.23 11.69 -45.74
N ASN A 265 45.05 11.54 -45.14
CA ASN A 265 44.50 10.32 -44.51
C ASN A 265 44.77 10.05 -43.02
N ALA A 266 44.55 11.04 -42.16
CA ALA A 266 44.03 10.75 -40.82
C ALA A 266 42.49 10.79 -40.87
N LYS A 267 41.85 9.63 -41.07
CA LYS A 267 40.40 9.49 -40.82
C LYS A 267 40.16 9.71 -39.33
N VAL A 268 39.82 10.93 -38.95
CA VAL A 268 39.16 11.23 -37.69
C VAL A 268 37.82 10.50 -37.74
N GLN A 269 37.73 9.34 -37.10
CA GLN A 269 36.45 8.73 -36.83
C GLN A 269 35.79 9.59 -35.75
N PRO A 270 34.66 10.26 -36.01
CA PRO A 270 33.90 10.85 -34.94
C PRO A 270 33.48 9.70 -34.01
N PHE A 271 33.88 9.77 -32.74
CA PHE A 271 33.33 8.92 -31.68
C PHE A 271 31.89 9.36 -31.40
N ARG A 272 31.01 9.22 -32.41
CA ARG A 272 29.58 9.11 -32.20
C ARG A 272 29.35 7.61 -32.05
N SER A 273 29.03 7.18 -30.83
CA SER A 273 28.44 5.87 -30.63
C SER A 273 27.28 5.73 -31.61
N ASP A 274 27.26 4.62 -32.34
CA ASP A 274 26.16 4.23 -33.23
C ASP A 274 24.87 4.10 -32.40
N ALA A 275 24.17 5.21 -32.23
CA ALA A 275 22.88 5.29 -31.54
C ALA A 275 21.90 4.24 -32.09
N ALA A 276 22.00 3.94 -33.39
CA ALA A 276 21.17 2.97 -34.07
C ALA A 276 21.49 1.48 -33.75
N THR A 277 22.54 1.13 -33.01
CA THR A 277 22.97 -0.29 -32.86
C THR A 277 22.73 -0.87 -31.46
N ARG A 278 22.30 -0.06 -30.48
CA ARG A 278 22.12 -0.52 -29.08
C ARG A 278 20.90 -1.42 -28.88
N VAL A 279 19.83 -1.24 -29.64
CA VAL A 279 18.58 -2.00 -29.49
C VAL A 279 18.66 -3.29 -30.32
N ALA A 280 18.77 -4.43 -29.64
CA ALA A 280 18.71 -5.73 -30.27
C ALA A 280 17.26 -6.02 -30.72
N ALA A 281 17.10 -6.74 -31.84
CA ALA A 281 15.79 -7.19 -32.26
C ALA A 281 15.14 -8.06 -31.14
N PRO A 282 13.82 -7.93 -30.90
CA PRO A 282 13.12 -8.72 -29.89
C PRO A 282 13.37 -10.21 -30.12
N ALA A 283 13.50 -10.97 -29.02
CA ALA A 283 13.65 -12.42 -29.12
C ALA A 283 12.50 -13.02 -29.94
N PRO A 284 12.78 -13.93 -30.88
CA PRO A 284 11.73 -14.57 -31.67
C PRO A 284 10.78 -15.34 -30.73
N ARG A 285 9.47 -15.31 -31.03
CA ARG A 285 8.47 -16.08 -30.28
C ARG A 285 8.84 -17.57 -30.31
N PRO A 286 8.56 -18.32 -29.22
CA PRO A 286 8.78 -19.76 -29.20
C PRO A 286 8.02 -20.42 -30.34
N VAL A 287 8.70 -21.34 -31.06
CA VAL A 287 8.11 -22.05 -32.19
C VAL A 287 7.08 -23.05 -31.63
N PRO A 288 5.84 -23.09 -32.17
CA PRO A 288 4.82 -24.02 -31.69
C PRO A 288 5.31 -25.47 -31.72
N GLY A 289 5.16 -26.17 -30.59
CA GLY A 289 5.62 -27.55 -30.43
C GLY A 289 5.02 -28.52 -31.45
N ALA A 290 5.76 -29.57 -31.80
CA ALA A 290 5.34 -30.60 -32.76
C ALA A 290 4.02 -31.32 -32.39
N ARG A 291 3.61 -31.26 -31.11
CA ARG A 291 2.32 -31.78 -30.64
C ARG A 291 1.15 -30.89 -31.07
N VAL A 292 1.28 -29.57 -30.98
CA VAL A 292 0.28 -28.60 -31.44
C VAL A 292 -0.03 -28.81 -32.93
N GLN A 293 1.02 -29.04 -33.74
CA GLN A 293 0.87 -29.27 -35.17
C GLN A 293 0.23 -30.64 -35.49
N ARG A 294 0.55 -31.69 -34.71
CA ARG A 294 -0.06 -33.02 -34.87
C ARG A 294 -1.54 -33.03 -34.46
N GLU A 295 -1.87 -32.40 -33.34
CA GLU A 295 -3.25 -32.37 -32.83
C GLU A 295 -4.17 -31.45 -33.64
N ALA A 296 -3.62 -30.47 -34.38
CA ALA A 296 -4.38 -29.71 -35.38
C ALA A 296 -4.97 -30.60 -36.50
N GLN A 297 -4.42 -31.81 -36.70
CA GLN A 297 -4.96 -32.83 -37.60
C GLN A 297 -5.59 -33.96 -36.75
N THR A 298 -6.86 -33.79 -36.39
CA THR A 298 -7.62 -34.84 -35.68
C THR A 298 -7.71 -36.10 -36.55
N SER A 299 -7.18 -37.23 -36.06
CA SER A 299 -7.42 -38.55 -36.62
C SER A 299 -8.78 -39.05 -36.13
N LEU A 300 -9.67 -39.41 -37.06
CA LEU A 300 -11.05 -39.85 -36.75
C LEU A 300 -11.14 -41.33 -36.32
N ILE A 301 -10.01 -42.01 -36.13
CA ILE A 301 -9.95 -43.43 -35.80
C ILE A 301 -9.66 -43.56 -34.31
N GLY A 302 -10.68 -43.92 -33.52
CA GLY A 302 -10.55 -44.13 -32.08
C GLY A 302 -9.63 -45.31 -31.77
N SER A 303 -8.62 -45.07 -30.94
CA SER A 303 -7.73 -46.12 -30.44
C SER A 303 -8.22 -46.59 -29.06
N GLU A 304 -8.22 -47.90 -28.80
CA GLU A 304 -8.60 -48.51 -27.49
C GLU A 304 -7.52 -48.27 -26.40
N GLN A 305 -6.62 -47.30 -26.61
CA GLN A 305 -5.54 -46.94 -25.70
C GLN A 305 -5.84 -45.62 -25.00
N PHE A 306 -5.23 -45.40 -23.84
CA PHE A 306 -5.35 -44.13 -23.11
C PHE A 306 -4.81 -42.97 -23.96
N GLU A 307 -5.70 -42.03 -24.30
CA GLU A 307 -5.38 -40.81 -25.05
C GLU A 307 -5.18 -39.63 -24.11
N MET A 308 -4.14 -38.84 -24.35
CA MET A 308 -3.89 -37.61 -23.60
C MET A 308 -4.95 -36.56 -23.94
N PRO A 309 -5.34 -35.69 -22.98
CA PRO A 309 -6.27 -34.59 -23.26
C PRO A 309 -5.69 -33.67 -24.35
N SER A 310 -6.56 -33.22 -25.24
CA SER A 310 -6.21 -32.35 -26.35
C SER A 310 -5.78 -30.96 -25.87
N LEU A 311 -4.80 -30.37 -26.56
CA LEU A 311 -4.38 -28.98 -26.36
C LEU A 311 -5.47 -27.96 -26.73
N HIS A 312 -6.56 -28.36 -27.39
CA HIS A 312 -7.73 -27.51 -27.63
C HIS A 312 -8.51 -27.15 -26.35
N PHE A 313 -8.30 -27.89 -25.25
CA PHE A 313 -8.83 -27.47 -23.95
C PHE A 313 -8.07 -26.25 -23.38
N LEU A 314 -6.91 -25.91 -23.94
CA LEU A 314 -6.14 -24.73 -23.54
C LEU A 314 -6.50 -23.53 -24.41
N SER A 315 -6.57 -22.37 -23.78
CA SER A 315 -6.84 -21.10 -24.45
C SER A 315 -5.77 -20.78 -25.50
N GLU A 316 -6.23 -20.24 -26.63
CA GLU A 316 -5.34 -19.81 -27.70
C GLU A 316 -4.67 -18.49 -27.35
N PRO A 317 -3.38 -18.32 -27.72
CA PRO A 317 -2.73 -17.05 -27.54
C PRO A 317 -3.42 -16.02 -28.42
N LYS A 318 -3.94 -14.97 -27.78
CA LYS A 318 -4.43 -13.80 -28.50
C LYS A 318 -3.23 -13.20 -29.22
N ASN A 319 -3.33 -13.03 -30.54
CA ASN A 319 -2.31 -12.35 -31.33
C ASN A 319 -2.25 -10.89 -30.89
N VAL A 320 -1.45 -10.59 -29.86
CA VAL A 320 -1.19 -9.22 -29.44
C VAL A 320 -0.33 -8.60 -30.53
N VAL A 321 -0.94 -7.65 -31.24
CA VAL A 321 -0.29 -6.75 -32.19
C VAL A 321 0.82 -6.03 -31.44
N ARG A 322 2.04 -6.02 -32.00
CA ARG A 322 3.24 -5.37 -31.44
C ARG A 322 2.90 -3.99 -30.90
N ASP A 323 3.14 -3.76 -29.62
CA ASP A 323 2.93 -2.44 -29.01
C ASP A 323 3.91 -1.41 -29.58
N ALA A 324 3.40 -0.19 -29.83
CA ALA A 324 4.18 0.95 -30.31
C ALA A 324 5.24 1.43 -29.29
N SER A 325 5.06 1.11 -27.99
CA SER A 325 6.02 1.39 -26.91
C SER A 325 7.30 0.53 -26.98
N LEU A 326 7.32 -0.51 -27.82
CA LEU A 326 8.51 -1.32 -28.12
C LEU A 326 9.15 -0.91 -29.46
N SER A 327 8.80 0.26 -29.99
CA SER A 327 9.53 0.85 -31.11
C SER A 327 10.98 1.10 -30.71
N LYS A 328 11.89 0.97 -31.68
CA LYS A 328 13.33 1.11 -31.46
C LYS A 328 13.69 2.45 -30.82
N ASP A 329 13.03 3.52 -31.27
CA ASP A 329 13.27 4.88 -30.80
C ASP A 329 12.80 5.07 -29.36
N ALA A 330 11.66 4.49 -28.97
CA ALA A 330 11.16 4.54 -27.59
C ALA A 330 12.08 3.77 -26.62
N LEU A 331 12.58 2.61 -27.03
CA LEU A 331 13.54 1.83 -26.24
C LEU A 331 14.86 2.58 -26.05
N GLU A 332 15.31 3.33 -27.06
CA GLU A 332 16.51 4.16 -26.96
C GLU A 332 16.30 5.39 -26.06
N GLN A 333 15.14 6.05 -26.14
CA GLN A 333 14.79 7.14 -25.23
C GLN A 333 14.74 6.67 -23.78
N ASN A 334 14.11 5.52 -23.53
CA ASN A 334 14.06 4.92 -22.20
C ASN A 334 15.46 4.55 -21.69
N ALA A 335 16.36 4.08 -22.56
CA ALA A 335 17.75 3.81 -22.20
C ALA A 335 18.48 5.10 -21.77
N ARG A 336 18.32 6.21 -22.51
CA ARG A 336 18.91 7.51 -22.12
C ARG A 336 18.35 8.04 -20.81
N LEU A 337 17.06 7.84 -20.56
CA LEU A 337 16.42 8.21 -19.30
C LEU A 337 17.01 7.39 -18.14
N LEU A 338 17.20 6.09 -18.34
CA LEU A 338 17.84 5.22 -17.35
C LEU A 338 19.31 5.61 -17.09
N GLU A 339 20.07 5.98 -18.12
CA GLU A 339 21.44 6.52 -17.96
C GLU A 339 21.45 7.78 -17.08
N GLY A 340 20.52 8.72 -17.31
CA GLY A 340 20.38 9.93 -16.49
C GLY A 340 20.02 9.63 -15.04
N VAL A 341 19.03 8.75 -14.81
CA VAL A 341 18.65 8.32 -13.45
C VAL A 341 19.83 7.69 -12.71
N LEU A 342 20.61 6.85 -13.38
CA LEU A 342 21.80 6.24 -12.78
C LEU A 342 22.87 7.28 -12.42
N GLU A 343 23.05 8.30 -13.26
CA GLU A 343 23.97 9.41 -13.01
C GLU A 343 23.57 10.22 -11.77
N ASP A 344 22.28 10.49 -11.56
CA ASP A 344 21.76 11.21 -10.40
C ASP A 344 22.08 10.48 -9.07
N PHE A 345 22.12 9.15 -9.09
CA PHE A 345 22.53 8.33 -7.94
C PHE A 345 24.06 8.10 -7.84
N GLY A 346 24.85 8.78 -8.68
CA GLY A 346 26.31 8.68 -8.69
C GLY A 346 26.83 7.37 -9.28
N VAL A 347 26.04 6.68 -10.11
CA VAL A 347 26.44 5.51 -10.89
C VAL A 347 26.65 5.94 -12.33
N LYS A 348 27.92 6.18 -12.70
CA LYS A 348 28.29 6.47 -14.08
C LYS A 348 28.44 5.18 -14.86
N GLY A 349 27.90 5.12 -16.07
CA GLY A 349 27.98 3.96 -16.97
C GLY A 349 27.21 4.21 -18.26
N GLU A 350 27.32 3.30 -19.21
CA GLU A 350 26.63 3.37 -20.51
C GLU A 350 25.78 2.11 -20.73
N ILE A 351 24.61 2.26 -21.34
CA ILE A 351 23.79 1.12 -21.73
C ILE A 351 24.26 0.62 -23.11
N ILE A 352 24.88 -0.56 -23.12
CA ILE A 352 25.45 -1.17 -24.32
C ILE A 352 24.40 -1.87 -25.17
N HIS A 353 23.42 -2.53 -24.54
CA HIS A 353 22.38 -3.28 -25.24
C HIS A 353 21.03 -3.17 -24.55
N VAL A 354 19.98 -3.10 -25.37
CA VAL A 354 18.59 -3.20 -24.93
C VAL A 354 17.96 -4.43 -25.58
N ARG A 355 17.45 -5.34 -24.77
CA ARG A 355 16.82 -6.59 -25.20
C ARG A 355 15.36 -6.61 -24.70
N PRO A 356 14.38 -6.26 -25.55
CA PRO A 356 12.99 -6.32 -25.17
C PRO A 356 12.51 -7.78 -25.11
N GLY A 357 11.86 -8.14 -24.00
CA GLY A 357 11.15 -9.41 -23.80
C GLY A 357 9.63 -9.20 -23.70
N PRO A 358 8.84 -10.27 -23.49
CA PRO A 358 7.38 -10.18 -23.45
C PRO A 358 6.83 -9.45 -22.21
N VAL A 359 7.49 -9.60 -21.06
CA VAL A 359 7.05 -9.03 -19.78
C VAL A 359 7.98 -7.91 -19.31
N VAL A 360 9.29 -8.09 -19.52
CA VAL A 360 10.34 -7.18 -19.08
C VAL A 360 11.28 -6.88 -20.24
N THR A 361 11.91 -5.70 -20.19
CA THR A 361 13.01 -5.31 -21.06
C THR A 361 14.31 -5.33 -20.25
N LEU A 362 15.32 -6.02 -20.78
CA LEU A 362 16.65 -6.10 -20.19
C LEU A 362 17.54 -5.02 -20.79
N TYR A 363 18.02 -4.11 -19.94
CA TYR A 363 19.03 -3.11 -20.25
C TYR A 363 20.38 -3.58 -19.70
N GLU A 364 21.36 -3.74 -20.58
CA GLU A 364 22.72 -4.12 -20.19
C GLU A 364 23.55 -2.85 -19.96
N LEU A 365 23.87 -2.57 -18.70
CA LEU A 365 24.70 -1.45 -18.25
C LEU A 365 26.16 -1.89 -18.12
N GLU A 366 27.06 -1.17 -18.75
CA GLU A 366 28.50 -1.25 -18.49
C GLU A 366 28.89 -0.11 -17.52
N PRO A 367 29.17 -0.41 -16.23
CA PRO A 367 29.50 0.63 -15.27
C PRO A 367 30.91 1.18 -15.52
N ALA A 368 31.12 2.46 -15.21
CA ALA A 368 32.43 3.08 -15.26
C ALA A 368 33.41 2.39 -14.28
N PRO A 369 34.73 2.36 -14.60
CA PRO A 369 35.73 1.76 -13.74
C PRO A 369 35.67 2.31 -12.30
N GLY A 370 35.72 1.41 -11.33
CA GLY A 370 35.68 1.77 -9.89
C GLY A 370 34.29 1.77 -9.26
N ILE A 371 33.20 1.63 -10.03
CA ILE A 371 31.86 1.43 -9.48
C ILE A 371 31.65 -0.05 -9.10
N LYS A 372 31.28 -0.30 -7.84
CA LYS A 372 30.98 -1.66 -7.35
C LYS A 372 29.61 -2.12 -7.85
N SER A 373 29.52 -3.35 -8.38
CA SER A 373 28.23 -3.93 -8.81
C SER A 373 27.19 -3.98 -7.70
N SER A 374 27.61 -4.16 -6.45
CA SER A 374 26.72 -4.17 -5.28
C SER A 374 25.98 -2.85 -5.07
N ARG A 375 26.58 -1.72 -5.47
CA ARG A 375 25.94 -0.40 -5.36
C ARG A 375 24.74 -0.31 -6.30
N VAL A 376 24.93 -0.72 -7.56
CA VAL A 376 23.85 -0.69 -8.56
C VAL A 376 22.70 -1.64 -8.18
N ILE A 377 23.04 -2.82 -7.64
CA ILE A 377 22.04 -3.79 -7.15
C ILE A 377 21.22 -3.20 -5.99
N GLY A 378 21.87 -2.48 -5.07
CA GLY A 378 21.20 -1.83 -3.94
C GLY A 378 20.31 -0.64 -4.31
N LEU A 379 20.48 -0.07 -5.50
CA LEU A 379 19.66 1.05 -6.01
C LEU A 379 18.41 0.57 -6.78
N SER A 380 18.12 -0.74 -6.79
CA SER A 380 16.99 -1.31 -7.55
C SER A 380 15.65 -0.62 -7.26
N ASP A 381 15.31 -0.42 -5.99
CA ASP A 381 14.06 0.23 -5.59
C ASP A 381 14.02 1.72 -5.99
N ASP A 382 15.14 2.43 -5.86
CA ASP A 382 15.25 3.84 -6.24
C ASP A 382 15.19 4.03 -7.77
N ILE A 383 15.80 3.13 -8.54
CA ILE A 383 15.68 3.10 -10.01
C ILE A 383 14.22 2.85 -10.39
N ALA A 384 13.54 1.88 -9.76
CA ALA A 384 12.12 1.62 -10.04
C ALA A 384 11.26 2.88 -9.81
N ARG A 385 11.50 3.57 -8.68
CA ARG A 385 10.81 4.81 -8.33
C ARG A 385 11.07 5.94 -9.34
N SER A 386 12.31 6.20 -9.73
CA SER A 386 12.65 7.28 -10.66
C SER A 386 12.24 6.97 -12.12
N MET A 387 12.13 5.70 -12.48
CA MET A 387 11.67 5.25 -13.80
C MET A 387 10.15 5.08 -13.89
N SER A 388 9.40 5.40 -12.82
CA SER A 388 7.95 5.15 -12.72
C SER A 388 7.57 3.70 -13.03
N ALA A 389 8.41 2.75 -12.60
CA ALA A 389 8.20 1.32 -12.79
C ALA A 389 7.76 0.67 -11.47
N ILE A 390 6.89 -0.34 -11.56
CA ILE A 390 6.38 -1.08 -10.39
C ILE A 390 7.51 -1.73 -9.58
N ALA A 391 8.52 -2.27 -10.28
CA ALA A 391 9.69 -2.88 -9.68
C ALA A 391 10.83 -2.91 -10.70
N CYS A 392 12.06 -3.03 -10.20
CA CYS A 392 13.26 -3.19 -11.02
C CYS A 392 14.09 -4.36 -10.46
N ARG A 393 14.58 -5.23 -11.35
CA ARG A 393 15.49 -6.31 -10.97
C ARG A 393 16.87 -6.02 -11.54
N VAL A 394 17.87 -5.99 -10.66
CA VAL A 394 19.26 -5.74 -11.03
C VAL A 394 20.12 -6.96 -10.70
N ALA A 395 20.82 -7.50 -11.71
CA ALA A 395 21.66 -8.68 -11.56
C ALA A 395 22.91 -8.59 -12.44
N VAL A 396 23.99 -9.27 -12.05
CA VAL A 396 25.18 -9.39 -12.92
C VAL A 396 24.92 -10.35 -14.06
N VAL A 397 25.37 -10.02 -15.27
CA VAL A 397 25.24 -10.90 -16.44
C VAL A 397 26.41 -11.90 -16.46
N PRO A 398 26.17 -13.22 -16.36
CA PRO A 398 27.25 -14.19 -16.38
C PRO A 398 28.06 -14.12 -17.68
N GLY A 399 29.38 -14.10 -17.57
CA GLY A 399 30.29 -14.11 -18.72
C GLY A 399 30.45 -12.77 -19.46
N ARG A 400 29.86 -11.68 -18.96
CA ARG A 400 30.04 -10.31 -19.51
C ARG A 400 30.32 -9.32 -18.39
N ASN A 401 31.08 -8.26 -18.68
CA ASN A 401 31.33 -7.17 -17.73
C ASN A 401 30.15 -6.17 -17.69
N ALA A 402 28.93 -6.68 -17.68
CA ALA A 402 27.70 -5.90 -17.73
C ALA A 402 26.76 -6.26 -16.58
N ILE A 403 26.03 -5.27 -16.10
CA ILE A 403 24.95 -5.40 -15.12
C ILE A 403 23.64 -5.32 -15.87
N GLY A 404 22.81 -6.35 -15.72
CA GLY A 404 21.46 -6.39 -16.29
C GLY A 404 20.48 -5.67 -15.37
N ILE A 405 19.78 -4.70 -15.94
CA ILE A 405 18.66 -3.99 -15.30
C ILE A 405 17.39 -4.39 -16.06
N GLU A 406 16.51 -5.12 -15.38
CA GLU A 406 15.25 -5.61 -15.94
C GLU A 406 14.11 -4.72 -15.44
N LEU A 407 13.47 -4.01 -16.38
CA LEU A 407 12.33 -3.15 -16.11
C LEU A 407 11.07 -3.75 -16.77
N PRO A 408 9.90 -3.68 -16.10
CA PRO A 408 8.65 -4.13 -16.69
C PRO A 408 8.29 -3.29 -17.92
N ASN A 409 7.76 -3.95 -18.95
CA ASN A 409 7.19 -3.24 -20.09
C ASN A 409 5.90 -2.51 -19.67
N ALA A 410 5.62 -1.38 -20.30
CA ALA A 410 4.37 -0.63 -20.08
C ALA A 410 3.12 -1.50 -20.34
N LYS A 411 3.20 -2.39 -21.34
CA LYS A 411 2.20 -3.42 -21.60
C LYS A 411 2.87 -4.79 -21.63
N ARG A 412 2.39 -5.67 -20.75
CA ARG A 412 2.94 -7.02 -20.56
C ARG A 412 2.14 -8.01 -21.40
N GLU A 413 2.85 -8.84 -22.16
CA GLU A 413 2.22 -9.93 -22.90
C GLU A 413 1.96 -11.12 -21.96
N THR A 414 0.77 -11.72 -22.05
CA THR A 414 0.46 -12.98 -21.35
C THR A 414 1.08 -14.14 -22.11
N VAL A 415 1.91 -14.94 -21.44
CA VAL A 415 2.44 -16.20 -21.98
C VAL A 415 1.44 -17.31 -21.71
N TYR A 416 0.89 -17.92 -22.75
CA TYR A 416 -0.15 -18.94 -22.61
C TYR A 416 0.49 -20.31 -22.38
N LEU A 417 -0.15 -21.16 -21.56
CA LEU A 417 0.30 -22.53 -21.33
C LEU A 417 0.39 -23.34 -22.63
N ARG A 418 -0.45 -23.02 -23.62
CA ARG A 418 -0.46 -23.65 -24.94
C ARG A 418 0.76 -23.29 -25.80
N GLU A 419 1.49 -22.21 -25.48
CA GLU A 419 2.70 -21.77 -26.20
C GLU A 419 3.99 -22.43 -25.70
N ILE A 420 3.93 -23.09 -24.54
CA ILE A 420 5.03 -23.82 -23.89
C ILE A 420 4.93 -25.30 -24.27
#